data_AF-E4ZJB1-F1
#
_entry.id   AF-E4ZJB1-F1
#
_cell.length_a   1.000
_cell.length_b   1.000
_cell.length_c   1.000
_cell.angle_alpha   90.00
_cell.angle_beta   90.00
_cell.angle_gamma   90.00
#
_symmetry.space_group_name_H-M   'P 1'
#
loop_
_entity.id
_entity.type
_entity.pdbx_description
1 polymer ?
#
loop_
_entity_poly.entity_id
_entity_poly.type
_entity_poly.pdbx_seq_one_letter_code
_entity_poly.pdbx_strand_id
1 'polypeptide(L)'
;MQDVVVAIQVLNEPFLQKLDKEVVKQFYRDAFYNLREISDTPIMLHDGFEDPSWMNGFLTPQDNDAQGVVVDHHEYQIFSDGSTNLTVKEHLTLTCNLVGMYRRHLSASLTHFTR
;
A
#
# COMPACT_ATOMS: atom_id res chain seq x y z
N MET A 1 -18.36 10.15 -14.53
CA MET A 1 -17.11 10.21 -15.32
C MET A 1 -16.06 10.88 -14.44
N GLN A 2 -15.05 10.13 -14.01
CA GLN A 2 -13.88 10.71 -13.34
C GLN A 2 -12.90 11.13 -14.43
N ASP A 3 -12.54 12.41 -14.44
CA ASP A 3 -11.79 13.05 -15.54
C ASP A 3 -10.34 13.35 -15.12
N VAL A 4 -10.14 13.88 -13.91
CA VAL A 4 -8.82 14.36 -13.43
C VAL A 4 -8.30 13.57 -12.23
N VAL A 5 -9.15 13.29 -11.24
CA VAL A 5 -8.75 12.57 -10.01
C VAL A 5 -8.70 11.08 -10.30
N VAL A 6 -7.49 10.52 -10.39
CA VAL A 6 -7.24 9.10 -10.72
C VAL A 6 -7.23 8.18 -9.50
N ALA A 7 -7.05 8.71 -8.30
CA ALA A 7 -7.12 7.97 -7.04
C ALA A 7 -7.33 8.93 -5.85
N ILE A 8 -7.84 8.41 -4.73
CA ILE A 8 -7.94 9.13 -3.45
C ILE A 8 -7.18 8.32 -2.39
N GLN A 9 -6.16 8.92 -1.78
CA GLN A 9 -5.51 8.35 -0.60
C GLN A 9 -6.24 8.78 0.66
N VAL A 10 -6.74 7.82 1.44
CA VAL A 10 -7.65 8.10 2.54
C VAL A 10 -6.95 8.50 3.84
N LEU A 11 -5.69 8.09 4.02
CA LEU A 11 -4.86 8.46 5.16
C LEU A 11 -3.38 8.27 4.80
N ASN A 12 -2.59 9.33 4.98
CA ASN A 12 -1.13 9.29 4.82
C ASN A 12 -0.47 8.68 6.07
N GLU A 13 0.45 7.73 5.86
CA GLU A 13 1.41 7.28 6.88
C GLU A 13 0.84 6.91 8.27
N PRO A 14 -0.16 6.00 8.39
CA PRO A 14 -0.56 5.51 9.70
C PRO A 14 0.60 4.74 10.35
N PHE A 15 1.03 5.18 11.52
CA PHE A 15 2.20 4.60 12.19
C PHE A 15 1.85 3.30 12.91
N LEU A 16 1.93 2.16 12.20
CA LEU A 16 1.51 0.85 12.70
C LEU A 16 2.31 0.33 13.90
N GLN A 17 3.48 0.89 14.18
CA GLN A 17 4.23 0.60 15.42
C GLN A 17 3.50 1.09 16.69
N LYS A 18 2.48 1.94 16.54
CA LYS A 18 1.68 2.51 17.64
C LYS A 18 0.18 2.28 17.49
N LEU A 19 -0.25 1.71 16.38
CA LEU A 19 -1.66 1.47 16.06
C LEU A 19 -1.93 -0.03 15.94
N ASP A 20 -3.13 -0.45 16.33
CA ASP A 20 -3.58 -1.80 16.03
C ASP A 20 -3.82 -1.94 14.52
N LYS A 21 -3.11 -2.89 13.91
CA LYS A 21 -3.19 -3.17 12.47
C LYS A 21 -4.61 -3.53 12.01
N GLU A 22 -5.39 -4.21 12.85
CA GLU A 22 -6.76 -4.59 12.50
C GLU A 22 -7.73 -3.40 12.59
N VAL A 23 -7.47 -2.43 13.47
CA VAL A 23 -8.19 -1.15 13.48
C VAL A 23 -7.93 -0.38 12.19
N VAL A 24 -6.67 -0.34 11.73
CA VAL A 24 -6.32 0.31 10.47
C VAL A 24 -6.95 -0.41 9.27
N LYS A 25 -6.98 -1.75 9.25
CA LYS A 25 -7.72 -2.51 8.22
C LYS A 25 -9.19 -2.16 8.21
N GLN A 26 -9.83 -2.10 9.38
CA GLN A 26 -11.24 -1.77 9.44
C GLN A 26 -11.50 -0.37 8.91
N PHE A 27 -10.68 0.62 9.31
CA PHE A 27 -10.73 1.98 8.77
C PHE A 27 -10.61 2.00 7.23
N TYR A 28 -9.66 1.26 6.66
CA TYR A 28 -9.50 1.16 5.20
C TYR A 28 -10.67 0.48 4.50
N ARG A 29 -11.23 -0.58 5.10
CA ARG A 29 -12.41 -1.28 4.58
C ARG A 29 -13.63 -0.37 4.57
N ASP A 30 -13.86 0.36 5.68
CA ASP A 30 -14.97 1.31 5.79
C ASP A 30 -14.81 2.43 4.77
N ALA A 31 -13.59 3.00 4.63
CA ALA A 31 -13.32 4.04 3.64
C ALA A 31 -13.53 3.55 2.19
N PHE A 32 -13.12 2.32 1.88
CA PHE A 32 -13.35 1.71 0.57
C PHE A 32 -14.84 1.58 0.26
N TYR A 33 -15.63 0.96 1.15
CA TYR A 33 -17.05 0.76 0.89
C TYR A 33 -17.83 2.07 0.89
N ASN A 34 -17.50 3.02 1.77
CA ASN A 34 -18.09 4.37 1.74
C ASN A 34 -17.79 5.09 0.42
N LEU A 35 -16.59 4.92 -0.15
CA LEU A 35 -16.27 5.49 -1.46
C LEU A 35 -17.10 4.80 -2.57
N ARG A 36 -17.26 3.47 -2.52
CA ARG A 36 -18.04 2.70 -3.50
C ARG A 36 -19.53 3.02 -3.51
N GLU A 37 -20.07 3.60 -2.43
CA GLU A 37 -21.45 4.11 -2.43
C GLU A 37 -21.65 5.30 -3.39
N ILE A 38 -20.59 6.05 -3.70
CA ILE A 38 -20.67 7.31 -4.45
C ILE A 38 -19.74 7.40 -5.66
N SER A 39 -18.73 6.53 -5.75
CA SER A 39 -17.68 6.63 -6.77
C SER A 39 -16.89 5.33 -6.96
N ASP A 40 -16.55 5.05 -8.22
CA ASP A 40 -15.60 3.99 -8.59
C ASP A 40 -14.12 4.46 -8.61
N THR A 41 -13.83 5.68 -8.15
CA THR A 41 -12.45 6.18 -8.06
C THR A 41 -11.58 5.18 -7.29
N PRO A 42 -10.37 4.85 -7.80
CA PRO A 42 -9.43 4.02 -7.06
C PRO A 42 -9.11 4.59 -5.67
N ILE A 43 -9.08 3.73 -4.67
CA ILE A 43 -8.60 4.07 -3.33
C ILE A 43 -7.10 3.78 -3.25
N MET A 44 -6.37 4.65 -2.56
CA MET A 44 -4.96 4.44 -2.27
C MET A 44 -4.77 4.28 -0.76
N LEU A 45 -4.05 3.24 -0.37
CA LEU A 45 -3.82 2.85 1.01
C LEU A 45 -2.31 2.86 1.27
N HIS A 46 -1.87 3.57 2.31
CA HIS A 46 -0.46 3.59 2.68
C HIS A 46 -0.09 2.31 3.46
N ASP A 47 1.12 1.77 3.26
CA ASP A 47 1.57 0.51 3.89
C ASP A 47 1.76 0.58 5.42
N GLY A 48 1.85 1.79 5.97
CA GLY A 48 1.99 2.06 7.39
C GLY A 48 3.38 1.81 7.94
N PHE A 49 4.41 1.93 7.10
CA PHE A 49 5.83 1.67 7.41
C PHE A 49 6.16 0.21 7.71
N GLU A 50 5.34 -0.72 7.21
CA GLU A 50 5.48 -2.17 7.39
C GLU A 50 5.65 -2.87 6.03
N ASP A 51 6.15 -4.11 6.02
CA ASP A 51 6.21 -4.90 4.77
C ASP A 51 4.79 -5.04 4.18
N PRO A 52 4.55 -4.59 2.94
CA PRO A 52 3.21 -4.52 2.32
C PRO A 52 2.44 -5.83 2.26
N SER A 53 3.13 -6.97 2.42
CA SER A 53 2.52 -8.29 2.45
C SER A 53 1.43 -8.45 3.53
N TRP A 54 1.40 -7.61 4.57
CA TRP A 54 0.31 -7.61 5.55
C TRP A 54 -1.06 -7.25 4.95
N MET A 55 -1.07 -6.62 3.77
CA MET A 55 -2.26 -6.27 2.99
C MET A 55 -2.60 -7.32 1.92
N ASN A 56 -1.83 -8.40 1.79
CA ASN A 56 -2.15 -9.48 0.85
C ASN A 56 -3.51 -10.10 1.21
N GLY A 57 -4.39 -10.26 0.21
CA GLY A 57 -5.72 -10.81 0.41
C GLY A 57 -6.73 -9.86 1.07
N PHE A 58 -6.34 -8.59 1.31
CA PHE A 58 -7.23 -7.56 1.82
C PHE A 58 -7.81 -6.74 0.66
N LEU A 59 -9.15 -6.53 0.64
CA LEU A 59 -9.87 -5.82 -0.42
C LEU A 59 -9.52 -6.32 -1.84
N THR A 60 -9.60 -7.63 -2.01
CA THR A 60 -9.45 -8.32 -3.30
C THR A 60 -10.82 -8.71 -3.88
N PRO A 61 -10.92 -9.26 -5.11
CA PRO A 61 -12.21 -9.66 -5.67
C PRO A 61 -12.99 -10.71 -4.83
N GLN A 62 -12.32 -11.44 -3.95
CA GLN A 62 -12.99 -12.36 -3.00
C GLN A 62 -13.82 -11.61 -1.95
N ASP A 63 -13.52 -10.33 -1.75
CA ASP A 63 -14.13 -9.42 -0.81
C ASP A 63 -15.23 -8.61 -1.51
N ASN A 64 -16.28 -9.32 -1.93
CA ASN A 64 -17.44 -8.73 -2.60
C ASN A 64 -17.08 -7.99 -3.92
N ASP A 65 -16.21 -8.60 -4.73
CA ASP A 65 -15.67 -8.05 -5.99
C ASP A 65 -14.99 -6.68 -5.80
N ALA A 66 -14.25 -6.51 -4.70
CA ALA A 66 -13.47 -5.29 -4.48
C ALA A 66 -12.40 -5.11 -5.57
N GLN A 67 -12.44 -3.96 -6.24
CA GLN A 67 -11.52 -3.55 -7.30
C GLN A 67 -11.06 -2.10 -7.11
N GLY A 68 -9.97 -1.71 -7.77
CA GLY A 68 -9.46 -0.34 -7.73
C GLY A 68 -8.80 0.02 -6.39
N VAL A 69 -8.02 -0.90 -5.83
CA VAL A 69 -7.22 -0.69 -4.62
C VAL A 69 -5.75 -0.58 -5.02
N VAL A 70 -5.11 0.51 -4.63
CA VAL A 70 -3.69 0.78 -4.86
C VAL A 70 -2.99 0.86 -3.50
N VAL A 71 -1.83 0.24 -3.38
CA VAL A 71 -0.98 0.40 -2.19
C VAL A 71 0.12 1.41 -2.50
N ASP A 72 0.28 2.37 -1.61
CA ASP A 72 1.31 3.42 -1.67
C ASP A 72 2.45 3.09 -0.71
N HIS A 73 3.68 3.25 -1.20
CA HIS A 73 4.92 2.94 -0.50
C HIS A 73 5.83 4.14 -0.48
N HIS A 74 6.24 4.52 0.73
CA HIS A 74 7.20 5.59 0.94
C HIS A 74 8.58 4.99 1.24
N GLU A 75 9.57 5.36 0.44
CA GLU A 75 10.95 4.86 0.57
C GLU A 75 11.91 6.03 0.78
N TYR A 76 12.60 6.01 1.92
CA TYR A 76 13.59 7.03 2.29
C TYR A 76 14.78 6.39 2.99
N GLN A 77 15.97 6.94 2.75
CA GLN A 77 17.22 6.45 3.34
C GLN A 77 17.91 7.55 4.16
N ILE A 78 17.11 8.38 4.85
CA ILE A 78 17.58 9.58 5.56
C ILE A 78 17.08 9.72 7.01
N PHE A 79 16.18 8.85 7.48
CA PHE A 79 15.55 8.97 8.81
C PHE A 79 16.23 8.15 9.91
N SER A 80 17.44 7.63 9.65
CA SER A 80 18.26 6.98 10.65
C SER A 80 19.75 7.22 10.39
N ASP A 81 20.55 7.26 11.45
CA ASP A 81 22.01 7.42 11.36
C ASP A 81 22.65 6.33 10.48
N GLY A 82 22.11 5.11 10.55
CA GLY A 82 22.57 3.98 9.74
C GLY A 82 22.34 4.22 8.25
N SER A 83 21.19 4.80 7.89
CA SER A 83 20.85 5.12 6.51
C SER A 83 21.62 6.32 5.98
N THR A 84 21.81 7.37 6.79
CA THR A 84 22.53 8.58 6.36
C THR A 84 24.03 8.37 6.18
N ASN A 85 24.60 7.35 6.81
CA ASN A 85 26.02 7.02 6.73
C ASN A 85 26.36 6.07 5.56
N LEU A 86 25.36 5.65 4.77
CA LEU A 86 25.58 4.81 3.60
C LEU A 86 26.38 5.55 2.54
N THR A 87 27.25 4.82 1.85
CA THR A 87 27.86 5.30 0.61
C THR A 87 26.80 5.37 -0.50
N VAL A 88 27.07 6.16 -1.54
CA VAL A 88 26.21 6.24 -2.73
C VAL A 88 25.94 4.85 -3.35
N LYS A 89 26.94 3.97 -3.37
CA LYS A 89 26.79 2.60 -3.91
C LYS A 89 25.85 1.76 -3.04
N GLU A 90 25.90 1.91 -1.72
CA GLU A 90 25.01 1.20 -0.80
C GLU A 90 23.58 1.71 -0.94
N HIS A 91 23.37 3.03 -1.03
CA HIS A 91 22.06 3.61 -1.32
C HIS A 91 21.44 3.03 -2.60
N LEU A 92 22.21 3.01 -3.70
CA LEU A 92 21.77 2.43 -4.98
C LEU A 92 21.44 0.93 -4.86
N THR A 93 22.28 0.19 -4.13
CA THR A 93 22.07 -1.26 -3.93
C THR A 93 20.79 -1.52 -3.15
N LEU A 94 20.55 -0.74 -2.09
CA LEU A 94 19.35 -0.85 -1.27
C LEU A 94 18.09 -0.57 -2.10
N THR A 95 18.07 0.52 -2.88
CA THR A 95 16.96 0.85 -3.79
C THR A 95 16.65 -0.28 -4.77
N CYS A 96 17.68 -0.90 -5.38
CA CYS A 96 17.49 -2.02 -6.31
C CYS A 96 16.89 -3.26 -5.62
N ASN A 97 17.28 -3.53 -4.37
CA ASN A 97 16.81 -4.70 -3.63
C ASN A 97 15.32 -4.60 -3.25
N LEU A 98 14.81 -3.39 -3.02
CA LEU A 98 13.41 -3.15 -2.65
C LEU A 98 12.42 -3.58 -3.74
N VAL A 99 12.82 -3.51 -5.01
CA VAL A 99 12.00 -3.98 -6.14
C VAL A 99 11.59 -5.45 -5.94
N GLY A 100 12.48 -6.28 -5.40
CA GLY A 100 12.19 -7.67 -5.09
C GLY A 100 11.13 -7.84 -4.00
N MET A 101 11.10 -6.93 -3.01
CA MET A 101 10.09 -6.90 -1.95
C MET A 101 8.71 -6.54 -2.52
N TYR A 102 8.64 -5.44 -3.27
CA TYR A 102 7.38 -4.97 -3.86
C TYR A 102 6.79 -5.98 -4.86
N ARG A 103 7.63 -6.68 -5.63
CA ARG A 103 7.16 -7.75 -6.53
C ARG A 103 6.44 -8.89 -5.82
N ARG A 104 6.88 -9.27 -4.62
CA ARG A 104 6.23 -10.37 -3.87
C ARG A 104 4.81 -10.00 -3.47
N HIS A 105 4.59 -8.76 -3.02
CA HIS A 105 3.25 -8.24 -2.74
C HIS A 105 2.37 -8.25 -4.01
N LEU A 106 2.85 -7.66 -5.10
CA LEU A 106 2.10 -7.63 -6.38
C LEU A 106 1.73 -9.04 -6.89
N SER A 107 2.64 -10.01 -6.77
CA SER A 107 2.39 -11.38 -7.23
C SER A 107 1.30 -12.13 -6.44
N ALA A 108 1.17 -11.84 -5.14
CA ALA A 108 0.13 -12.41 -4.29
C ALA A 108 -1.25 -11.79 -4.56
N SER A 109 -1.28 -10.49 -4.91
CA SER A 109 -2.50 -9.79 -5.30
C SER A 109 -2.97 -10.16 -6.72
N LEU A 110 -2.04 -10.40 -7.65
CA LEU A 110 -2.35 -10.77 -9.05
C LEU A 110 -2.75 -12.24 -9.26
N THR A 111 -2.44 -13.15 -8.32
CA THR A 111 -2.86 -14.56 -8.44
C THR A 111 -4.38 -14.74 -8.41
N HIS A 112 -5.13 -13.70 -8.03
CA HIS A 112 -6.58 -13.66 -8.02
C HIS A 112 -7.21 -12.91 -9.21
N PHE A 113 -6.41 -12.36 -10.13
CA PHE A 113 -6.88 -11.67 -11.35
C PHE A 113 -7.00 -12.60 -12.58
N THR A 114 -6.51 -13.84 -12.49
CA THR A 114 -6.65 -14.85 -13.54
C THR A 114 -7.54 -15.99 -13.08
N ARG A 115 -8.85 -15.78 -13.09
CA ARG A 115 -9.85 -16.83 -13.29
C ARG A 115 -11.15 -16.25 -13.79
#